data_AF-Q7N9Y3-F1
#
_entry.id   AF-Q7N9Y3-F1
#
_cell.length_a   1.000
_cell.length_b   1.000
_cell.length_c   1.000
_cell.angle_alpha   90.00
_cell.angle_beta   90.00
_cell.angle_gamma   90.00
#
_symmetry.space_group_name_H-M   'P 1'
#
loop_
_entity.id
_entity.type
_entity.pdbx_description
1 polymer ?
#
loop_
_entity_poly.entity_id
_entity_poly.type
_entity_poly.pdbx_seq_one_letter_code
_entity_poly.pdbx_strand_id
1 'polypeptide(L)'
;MMPCDFDSEVVIALVGAVGTDLEIIRDSITKKLNAFRYDVQEIRISSEIISVLRDIPSTRDNYERISCLMSEGNYLRESSQDSSILALAAVAEINKRREKKHFSSIPSIRRAYIINSLKHPDEVNALRDIYVNGFFLIGVYTSESQRLRNLIVDKCIDEVKARELINRDSNEGNKWGQRNRDTYELSDFFINYDGNKNRTDNNIWRILDLIFGNPYVTPTFDEYAMFMAFSASLRSADLSRQVGAVLTKDKNIISTGANDVPRFGGGLYWPDYVGDSIEDAENGRDYKVGEDSNAKEKRLIIEDILEDIEEEQKEKFRGCLLNSKIKDITEYGRVVHAEMEAILACARSNISTHNGILYCTTFPCHNCAKHIVASGIRRVVYIEPYPKSKAFDFHPDSI
;
A
#
# COMPACT_ATOMS: atom_id res chain seq x y z
N MET A 1 -6.12 -37.02 -17.60
CA MET A 1 -4.80 -36.39 -17.45
C MET A 1 -5.06 -34.89 -17.41
N MET A 2 -5.06 -34.26 -16.22
CA MET A 2 -5.13 -32.80 -16.15
C MET A 2 -3.89 -32.24 -16.87
N PRO A 3 -4.01 -31.18 -17.69
CA PRO A 3 -2.85 -30.56 -18.29
C PRO A 3 -1.88 -30.12 -17.18
N CYS A 4 -0.59 -30.36 -17.35
CA CYS A 4 0.45 -29.84 -16.45
C CYS A 4 0.52 -28.31 -16.57
N ASP A 5 -0.30 -27.58 -15.80
CA ASP A 5 -0.13 -26.13 -15.60
C ASP A 5 1.09 -25.78 -14.72
N PHE A 6 1.77 -26.78 -14.13
CA PHE A 6 2.92 -26.60 -13.21
C PHE A 6 4.27 -26.34 -13.89
N ASP A 7 4.30 -26.22 -15.22
CA ASP A 7 5.53 -26.04 -16.00
C ASP A 7 5.60 -24.66 -16.67
N SER A 8 4.76 -23.72 -16.26
CA SER A 8 4.67 -22.37 -16.85
C SER A 8 5.75 -21.40 -16.34
N GLU A 9 5.97 -20.34 -17.11
CA GLU A 9 6.76 -19.18 -16.71
C GLU A 9 6.06 -18.41 -15.59
N VAL A 10 6.80 -17.93 -14.60
CA VAL A 10 6.28 -17.12 -13.48
C VAL A 10 7.06 -15.82 -13.39
N VAL A 11 6.35 -14.71 -13.16
CA VAL A 11 6.93 -13.39 -12.95
C VAL A 11 6.57 -12.92 -11.55
N ILE A 12 7.56 -12.72 -10.70
CA ILE A 12 7.38 -12.21 -9.35
C ILE A 12 8.00 -10.82 -9.27
N ALA A 13 7.22 -9.80 -8.96
CA ALA A 13 7.75 -8.48 -8.66
C ALA A 13 7.83 -8.25 -7.15
N LEU A 14 8.83 -7.47 -6.74
CA LEU A 14 8.96 -6.97 -5.39
C LEU A 14 8.60 -5.48 -5.35
N VAL A 15 7.90 -5.09 -4.29
CA VAL A 15 7.72 -3.69 -3.90
C VAL A 15 8.13 -3.53 -2.44
N GLY A 16 8.98 -2.55 -2.18
CA GLY A 16 9.48 -2.27 -0.84
C GLY A 16 10.00 -0.85 -0.80
N ALA A 17 9.68 -0.14 0.27
CA ALA A 17 10.08 1.25 0.42
C ALA A 17 11.61 1.36 0.52
N VAL A 18 12.18 2.51 0.14
CA VAL A 18 13.63 2.74 0.22
C VAL A 18 14.18 2.42 1.63
N GLY A 19 15.32 1.74 1.68
CA GLY A 19 15.91 1.20 2.91
C GLY A 19 15.42 -0.19 3.32
N THR A 20 14.43 -0.76 2.62
CA THR A 20 14.02 -2.16 2.80
C THR A 20 15.07 -3.11 2.21
N ASP A 21 15.40 -4.18 2.93
CA ASP A 21 16.34 -5.20 2.47
C ASP A 21 15.64 -6.22 1.56
N LEU A 22 15.45 -5.83 0.30
CA LEU A 22 14.86 -6.70 -0.73
C LEU A 22 15.80 -7.82 -1.18
N GLU A 23 17.11 -7.72 -0.90
CA GLU A 23 18.10 -8.71 -1.31
C GLU A 23 17.88 -10.03 -0.58
N ILE A 24 17.64 -9.97 0.74
CA ILE A 24 17.33 -11.15 1.57
C ILE A 24 16.05 -11.84 1.09
N ILE A 25 15.02 -11.06 0.73
CA ILE A 25 13.74 -11.60 0.24
C ILE A 25 13.94 -12.29 -1.10
N ARG A 26 14.64 -11.64 -2.04
CA ARG A 26 14.98 -12.18 -3.34
C ARG A 26 15.76 -13.50 -3.23
N ASP A 27 16.76 -13.55 -2.35
CA ASP A 27 17.58 -14.75 -2.15
C ASP A 27 16.75 -15.93 -1.68
N SER A 28 15.81 -15.67 -0.76
CA SER A 28 14.92 -16.70 -0.22
C SER A 28 13.93 -17.20 -1.27
N ILE A 29 13.31 -16.30 -2.05
CA ILE A 29 12.45 -16.64 -3.19
C ILE A 29 13.23 -17.49 -4.20
N THR A 30 14.42 -17.04 -4.59
CA THR A 30 15.30 -17.74 -5.54
C THR A 30 15.62 -19.15 -5.06
N LYS A 31 16.01 -19.31 -3.80
CA LYS A 31 16.32 -20.63 -3.21
C LYS A 31 15.14 -21.59 -3.29
N LYS A 32 13.93 -21.12 -2.98
CA LYS A 32 12.72 -21.97 -2.99
C LYS A 32 12.26 -22.28 -4.41
N LEU A 33 12.30 -21.32 -5.33
CA LEU A 33 12.01 -21.56 -6.75
C LEU A 33 12.98 -22.58 -7.36
N ASN A 34 14.28 -22.49 -7.05
CA ASN A 34 15.27 -23.50 -7.44
C ASN A 34 14.92 -24.88 -6.89
N ALA A 35 14.40 -24.97 -5.66
CA ALA A 35 13.92 -26.24 -5.09
C ALA A 35 12.70 -26.80 -5.85
N PHE A 36 11.87 -25.93 -6.43
CA PHE A 36 10.82 -26.29 -7.38
C PHE A 36 11.32 -26.50 -8.82
N ARG A 37 12.65 -26.53 -9.04
CA ARG A 37 13.29 -26.71 -10.35
C ARG A 37 12.98 -25.60 -11.36
N TYR A 38 12.76 -24.38 -10.87
CA TYR A 38 12.70 -23.20 -11.73
C TYR A 38 14.10 -22.65 -12.00
N ASP A 39 14.36 -22.23 -13.24
CA ASP A 39 15.49 -21.37 -13.60
C ASP A 39 15.13 -19.92 -13.29
N VAL A 40 15.78 -19.34 -12.28
CA VAL A 40 15.44 -18.01 -11.76
C VAL A 40 16.35 -16.94 -12.35
N GLN A 41 15.75 -15.89 -12.92
CA GLN A 41 16.48 -14.74 -13.46
C GLN A 41 16.00 -13.45 -12.80
N GLU A 42 16.93 -12.62 -12.35
CA GLU A 42 16.62 -11.31 -11.78
C GLU A 42 16.63 -10.22 -12.87
N ILE A 43 15.72 -9.26 -12.74
CA ILE A 43 15.70 -8.02 -13.51
C ILE A 43 15.65 -6.84 -12.53
N ARG A 44 16.77 -6.14 -12.39
CA ARG A 44 16.90 -4.95 -11.56
C ARG A 44 16.56 -3.70 -12.35
N ILE A 45 15.44 -3.05 -12.05
CA ILE A 45 15.00 -1.85 -12.79
C ILE A 45 16.05 -0.75 -12.71
N SER A 46 16.65 -0.54 -11.54
CA SER A 46 17.65 0.51 -11.35
C SER A 46 18.90 0.30 -12.21
N SER A 47 19.54 -0.87 -12.13
CA SER A 47 20.83 -1.13 -12.79
C SER A 47 20.74 -1.66 -14.22
N GLU A 48 19.66 -2.35 -14.58
CA GLU A 48 19.56 -3.01 -15.89
C GLU A 48 18.64 -2.28 -16.87
N ILE A 49 17.81 -1.35 -16.37
CA ILE A 49 16.90 -0.56 -17.20
C ILE A 49 17.28 0.91 -17.13
N ILE A 50 17.17 1.55 -15.95
CA ILE A 50 17.43 2.98 -15.81
C ILE A 50 18.88 3.29 -16.16
N SER A 51 19.87 2.60 -15.58
CA SER A 51 21.29 2.84 -15.88
C SER A 51 21.72 2.47 -17.30
N VAL A 52 20.90 1.75 -18.07
CA VAL A 52 21.17 1.44 -19.49
C VAL A 52 20.57 2.51 -20.40
N LEU A 53 19.41 3.05 -20.02
CA LEU A 53 18.70 4.06 -20.80
C LEU A 53 19.14 5.50 -20.50
N ARG A 54 19.73 5.73 -19.32
CA ARG A 54 20.08 7.04 -18.79
C ARG A 54 21.51 7.05 -18.27
N ASP A 55 22.17 8.19 -18.40
CA ASP A 55 23.53 8.37 -17.89
C ASP A 55 23.47 8.63 -16.39
N ILE A 56 23.88 7.63 -15.60
CA ILE A 56 23.91 7.74 -14.14
C ILE A 56 25.34 8.09 -13.72
N PRO A 57 25.57 9.24 -13.06
CA PRO A 57 26.90 9.66 -12.67
C PRO A 57 27.55 8.62 -11.76
N SER A 58 28.81 8.30 -12.04
CA SER A 58 29.65 7.42 -11.20
C SER A 58 30.07 8.16 -9.92
N THR A 59 29.15 8.28 -8.97
CA THR A 59 29.40 8.86 -7.64
C THR A 59 29.63 7.77 -6.58
N ARG A 60 30.46 8.08 -5.58
CA ARG A 60 30.62 7.25 -4.37
C ARG A 60 29.57 7.57 -3.31
N ASP A 61 28.83 8.67 -3.44
CA ASP A 61 27.75 9.02 -2.51
C ASP A 61 26.49 8.21 -2.86
N ASN A 62 26.10 7.32 -1.95
CA ASN A 62 24.91 6.49 -2.10
C ASN A 62 23.61 7.32 -2.17
N TYR A 63 23.55 8.46 -1.47
CA TYR A 63 22.38 9.34 -1.55
C TYR A 63 22.23 9.92 -2.95
N GLU A 64 23.31 10.49 -3.51
CA GLU A 64 23.28 11.08 -4.85
C GLU A 64 22.90 10.03 -5.89
N ARG A 65 23.47 8.82 -5.78
CA ARG A 65 23.15 7.72 -6.68
C ARG A 65 21.68 7.30 -6.62
N ILE A 66 21.13 7.10 -5.42
CA ILE A 66 19.72 6.72 -5.24
C ILE A 66 18.81 7.85 -5.72
N SER A 67 19.08 9.09 -5.29
CA SER A 67 18.29 10.26 -5.66
C SER A 67 18.28 10.51 -7.18
N CYS A 68 19.42 10.32 -7.85
CA CYS A 68 19.52 10.38 -9.32
C CYS A 68 18.69 9.28 -9.98
N LEU A 69 18.80 8.02 -9.55
CA LEU A 69 17.97 6.93 -10.09
C LEU A 69 16.47 7.20 -9.96
N MET A 70 16.02 7.79 -8.84
CA MET A 70 14.62 8.21 -8.67
C MET A 70 14.23 9.28 -9.70
N SER A 71 15.06 10.31 -9.86
CA SER A 71 14.82 11.40 -10.82
C SER A 71 14.79 10.90 -12.27
N GLU A 72 15.72 10.04 -12.65
CA GLU A 72 15.79 9.48 -14.00
C GLU A 72 14.62 8.53 -14.28
N GLY A 73 14.16 7.77 -13.27
CA GLY A 73 12.93 6.99 -13.38
C GLY A 73 11.71 7.88 -13.63
N ASN A 74 11.58 8.99 -12.91
CA ASN A 74 10.50 9.96 -13.12
C ASN A 74 10.58 10.61 -14.51
N TYR A 75 11.79 10.96 -14.95
CA TYR A 75 12.03 11.49 -16.29
C TYR A 75 11.63 10.48 -17.39
N LEU A 76 11.93 9.19 -17.23
CA LEU A 76 11.53 8.17 -18.19
C LEU A 76 9.99 8.09 -18.31
N ARG A 77 9.26 8.13 -17.19
CA ARG A 77 7.79 8.18 -17.19
C ARG A 77 7.26 9.44 -17.87
N GLU A 78 7.84 10.60 -17.55
CA GLU A 78 7.44 11.88 -18.13
C GLU A 78 7.73 11.95 -19.64
N SER A 79 8.95 11.62 -20.05
CA SER A 79 9.38 11.69 -21.46
C SER A 79 8.62 10.72 -22.36
N SER A 80 8.21 9.56 -21.84
CA SER A 80 7.36 8.59 -22.55
C SER A 80 5.86 8.89 -22.45
N GLN A 81 5.46 9.80 -21.56
CA GLN A 81 4.06 10.03 -21.16
C GLN A 81 3.35 8.75 -20.66
N ASP A 82 4.11 7.80 -20.11
CA ASP A 82 3.62 6.50 -19.66
C ASP A 82 4.28 6.10 -18.33
N SER A 83 3.48 6.06 -17.27
CA SER A 83 3.96 5.70 -15.93
C SER A 83 4.39 4.22 -15.81
N SER A 84 3.98 3.36 -16.74
CA SER A 84 4.31 1.93 -16.78
C SER A 84 5.60 1.61 -17.54
N ILE A 85 6.27 2.61 -18.14
CA ILE A 85 7.40 2.43 -19.05
C ILE A 85 8.53 1.55 -18.50
N LEU A 86 8.82 1.64 -17.19
CA LEU A 86 9.87 0.82 -16.56
C LEU A 86 9.48 -0.66 -16.47
N ALA A 87 8.20 -0.97 -16.25
CA ALA A 87 7.69 -2.33 -16.32
C ALA A 87 7.69 -2.86 -17.76
N LEU A 88 7.32 -2.03 -18.74
CA LEU A 88 7.38 -2.41 -20.16
C LEU A 88 8.82 -2.69 -20.61
N ALA A 89 9.80 -1.91 -20.13
CA ALA A 89 11.21 -2.18 -20.35
C ALA A 89 11.67 -3.49 -19.70
N ALA A 90 11.18 -3.81 -18.49
CA ALA A 90 11.44 -5.09 -17.84
C ALA A 90 10.84 -6.25 -18.64
N VAL A 91 9.62 -6.10 -19.16
CA VAL A 91 8.98 -7.08 -20.05
C VAL A 91 9.80 -7.28 -21.33
N ALA A 92 10.31 -6.20 -21.94
CA ALA A 92 11.17 -6.29 -23.11
C ALA A 92 12.46 -7.08 -22.81
N GLU A 93 13.04 -6.89 -21.64
CA GLU A 93 14.21 -7.64 -21.18
C GLU A 93 13.88 -9.11 -20.90
N ILE A 94 12.74 -9.43 -20.27
CA ILE A 94 12.24 -10.82 -20.15
C ILE A 94 12.15 -11.45 -21.55
N ASN A 95 11.50 -10.77 -22.48
CA ASN A 95 11.29 -11.28 -23.83
C ASN A 95 12.61 -11.49 -24.60
N LYS A 96 13.63 -10.67 -24.35
CA LYS A 96 14.97 -10.84 -24.91
C LYS A 96 15.67 -12.10 -24.36
N ARG A 97 15.43 -12.45 -23.10
CA ARG A 97 16.03 -13.64 -22.43
C ARG A 97 15.32 -14.95 -22.73
N ARG A 98 14.09 -14.91 -23.28
CA ARG A 98 13.39 -16.11 -23.74
C ARG A 98 14.16 -16.78 -24.88
N GLU A 99 14.27 -18.11 -24.83
CA GLU A 99 14.89 -18.86 -25.93
C GLU A 99 14.00 -18.78 -27.17
N LYS A 100 14.46 -18.09 -28.22
CA LYS A 100 13.77 -18.02 -29.51
C LYS A 100 13.96 -19.31 -30.32
N LYS A 101 13.52 -20.45 -29.77
CA LYS A 101 13.56 -21.75 -30.49
C LYS A 101 12.44 -21.86 -31.54
N HIS A 102 11.36 -21.09 -31.40
CA HIS A 102 10.30 -20.96 -32.39
C HIS A 102 9.91 -19.48 -32.55
N PHE A 103 9.39 -19.11 -33.72
CA PHE A 103 8.89 -17.75 -34.06
C PHE A 103 7.66 -17.30 -33.24
N SER A 104 7.27 -18.08 -32.23
CA SER A 104 6.16 -17.80 -31.33
C SER A 104 6.69 -17.40 -29.95
N SER A 105 6.10 -16.34 -29.38
CA SER A 105 6.34 -15.87 -28.01
C SER A 105 5.74 -16.84 -26.99
N ILE A 106 6.26 -18.07 -26.93
CA ILE A 106 5.80 -19.09 -25.99
C ILE A 106 6.50 -18.86 -24.64
N PRO A 107 5.78 -18.90 -23.51
CA PRO A 107 6.39 -18.86 -22.17
C PRO A 107 7.47 -19.93 -21.99
N SER A 108 8.55 -19.60 -21.30
CA SER A 108 9.63 -20.56 -21.04
C SER A 108 9.22 -21.58 -19.98
N ILE A 109 9.51 -22.86 -20.22
CA ILE A 109 9.19 -23.94 -19.26
C ILE A 109 10.00 -23.74 -17.99
N ARG A 110 9.34 -23.75 -16.83
CA ARG A 110 9.95 -23.62 -15.50
C ARG A 110 10.97 -22.48 -15.41
N ARG A 111 10.64 -21.32 -15.98
CA ARG A 111 11.45 -20.11 -15.80
C ARG A 111 10.74 -19.14 -14.88
N ALA A 112 11.48 -18.55 -13.95
CA ALA A 112 10.97 -17.54 -13.06
C ALA A 112 11.75 -16.24 -13.23
N TYR A 113 11.04 -15.12 -13.33
CA TYR A 113 11.64 -13.79 -13.39
C TYR A 113 11.32 -13.04 -12.12
N ILE A 114 12.35 -12.49 -11.45
CA ILE A 114 12.17 -11.64 -10.28
C ILE A 114 12.45 -10.20 -10.67
N ILE A 115 11.44 -9.33 -10.63
CA ILE A 115 11.57 -7.89 -10.92
C ILE A 115 11.81 -7.11 -9.62
N ASN A 116 12.92 -6.38 -9.55
CA ASN A 116 13.37 -5.66 -8.36
C ASN A 116 13.65 -4.18 -8.70
N SER A 117 12.82 -3.23 -8.33
CA SER A 117 11.52 -3.29 -7.65
C SER A 117 10.55 -2.32 -8.31
N LEU A 118 9.24 -2.58 -8.26
CA LEU A 118 8.22 -1.66 -8.77
C LEU A 118 8.03 -0.45 -7.84
N LYS A 119 7.63 0.68 -8.41
CA LYS A 119 7.49 1.98 -7.72
C LYS A 119 6.25 2.78 -8.11
N HIS A 120 5.47 2.32 -9.08
CA HIS A 120 4.24 2.98 -9.51
C HIS A 120 3.09 1.97 -9.76
N PRO A 121 1.82 2.29 -9.40
CA PRO A 121 0.66 1.44 -9.65
C PRO A 121 0.51 0.97 -11.12
N ASP A 122 0.72 1.88 -12.07
CA ASP A 122 0.63 1.58 -13.50
C ASP A 122 1.63 0.51 -13.97
N GLU A 123 2.78 0.37 -13.30
CA GLU A 123 3.74 -0.70 -13.56
C GLU A 123 3.18 -2.08 -13.19
N VAL A 124 2.45 -2.15 -12.07
CA VAL A 124 1.79 -3.36 -11.58
C VAL A 124 0.66 -3.76 -12.53
N ASN A 125 -0.16 -2.78 -12.93
CA ASN A 125 -1.29 -3.01 -13.84
C ASN A 125 -0.80 -3.50 -15.21
N ALA A 126 0.23 -2.89 -15.77
CA ALA A 126 0.82 -3.35 -17.03
C ALA A 126 1.32 -4.81 -16.94
N LEU A 127 1.95 -5.20 -15.83
CA LEU A 127 2.40 -6.57 -15.63
C LEU A 127 1.23 -7.54 -15.46
N ARG A 128 0.15 -7.15 -14.77
CA ARG A 128 -1.08 -7.94 -14.68
C ARG A 128 -1.74 -8.14 -16.05
N ASP A 129 -1.77 -7.11 -16.88
CA ASP A 129 -2.34 -7.20 -18.24
C ASP A 129 -1.52 -8.13 -19.15
N ILE A 130 -0.19 -8.09 -19.03
CA ILE A 130 0.74 -8.88 -19.86
C ILE A 130 0.84 -10.34 -19.37
N TYR A 131 0.84 -10.55 -18.05
CA TYR A 131 1.08 -11.84 -17.39
C TYR A 131 -0.11 -12.27 -16.52
N VAL A 132 -1.32 -12.24 -17.10
CA VAL A 132 -2.62 -12.42 -16.42
C VAL A 132 -2.63 -13.46 -15.29
N ASN A 133 -2.21 -14.71 -15.56
CA ASN A 133 -2.19 -15.78 -14.56
C ASN A 133 -0.78 -16.10 -14.02
N GLY A 134 0.24 -15.39 -14.51
CA GLY A 134 1.65 -15.70 -14.25
C GLY A 134 2.38 -14.65 -13.41
N PHE A 135 1.71 -13.54 -13.07
CA PHE A 135 2.30 -12.44 -12.31
C PHE A 135 1.83 -12.39 -10.86
N PHE A 136 2.79 -12.22 -9.96
CA PHE A 136 2.55 -12.01 -8.53
C PHE A 136 3.39 -10.86 -8.01
N LEU A 137 2.78 -9.98 -7.23
CA LEU A 137 3.44 -8.88 -6.54
C LEU A 137 3.57 -9.21 -5.05
N ILE A 138 4.81 -9.12 -4.54
CA ILE A 138 5.11 -9.32 -3.12
C ILE A 138 5.54 -7.99 -2.49
N GLY A 139 4.74 -7.53 -1.54
CA GLY A 139 4.99 -6.33 -0.75
C GLY A 139 5.83 -6.62 0.48
N VAL A 140 7.02 -6.03 0.56
CA VAL A 140 7.93 -6.19 1.69
C VAL A 140 7.87 -4.96 2.58
N TYR A 141 7.38 -5.16 3.80
CA TYR A 141 7.36 -4.14 4.84
C TYR A 141 8.58 -4.24 5.75
N THR A 142 9.12 -3.09 6.09
CA THR A 142 10.13 -2.91 7.14
C THR A 142 9.82 -1.59 7.83
N SER A 143 9.91 -1.56 9.17
CA SER A 143 9.59 -0.37 9.95
C SER A 143 10.45 0.83 9.51
N GLU A 144 9.91 2.04 9.60
CA GLU A 144 10.65 3.25 9.21
C GLU A 144 11.97 3.40 9.97
N SER A 145 11.98 3.11 11.28
CA SER A 145 13.19 3.13 12.09
C SER A 145 14.26 2.15 11.59
N GLN A 146 13.85 0.96 11.13
CA GLN A 146 14.78 -0.02 10.58
C GLN A 146 15.24 0.37 9.17
N ARG A 147 14.36 0.90 8.31
CA ARG A 147 14.74 1.43 6.99
C ARG A 147 15.73 2.58 7.12
N LEU A 148 15.49 3.50 8.06
CA LEU A 148 16.40 4.60 8.37
C LEU A 148 17.75 4.08 8.84
N ARG A 149 17.77 3.09 9.76
CA ARG A 149 19.00 2.43 10.19
C ARG A 149 19.75 1.81 9.01
N ASN A 150 19.08 1.08 8.12
CA ASN A 150 19.72 0.45 6.96
C ASN A 150 20.34 1.49 6.01
N LEU A 151 19.67 2.63 5.78
CA LEU A 151 20.22 3.71 4.96
C LEU A 151 21.44 4.37 5.61
N ILE A 152 21.42 4.57 6.93
CA ILE A 152 22.53 5.20 7.67
C ILE A 152 23.72 4.25 7.79
N VAL A 153 23.48 3.04 8.28
CA VAL A 153 24.54 2.08 8.65
C VAL A 153 25.06 1.36 7.42
N ASP A 154 24.18 0.78 6.60
CA ASP A 154 24.60 -0.11 5.51
C ASP A 154 24.93 0.66 4.23
N LYS A 155 24.30 1.82 4.02
CA LYS A 155 24.53 2.68 2.85
C LYS A 155 25.37 3.91 3.16
N CYS A 156 25.76 4.14 4.42
CA CYS A 156 26.56 5.29 4.85
C CYS A 156 25.95 6.64 4.45
N ILE A 157 24.62 6.77 4.56
CA ILE A 157 23.89 8.01 4.22
C ILE A 157 23.64 8.82 5.51
N ASP A 158 23.82 10.14 5.43
CA ASP A 158 23.46 11.04 6.53
C ASP A 158 21.97 10.94 6.91
N GLU A 159 21.62 11.10 8.19
CA GLU A 159 20.25 10.93 8.67
C GLU A 159 19.24 11.87 7.98
N VAL A 160 19.61 13.14 7.76
CA VAL A 160 18.73 14.12 7.12
C VAL A 160 18.45 13.70 5.67
N LYS A 161 19.51 13.35 4.95
CA LYS A 161 19.44 12.82 3.57
C LYS A 161 18.64 11.51 3.49
N ALA A 162 18.79 10.62 4.46
CA ALA A 162 18.06 9.35 4.50
C ALA A 162 16.55 9.56 4.72
N ARG A 163 16.17 10.49 5.61
CA ARG A 163 14.76 10.88 5.82
C ARG A 163 14.16 11.52 4.57
N GLU A 164 14.93 12.34 3.86
CA GLU A 164 14.52 12.92 2.58
C GLU A 164 14.19 11.83 1.54
N LEU A 165 15.05 10.83 1.39
CA LEU A 165 14.80 9.69 0.49
C LEU A 165 13.52 8.94 0.87
N ILE A 166 13.31 8.67 2.17
CA ILE A 166 12.10 7.97 2.64
C ILE A 166 10.83 8.75 2.30
N ASN A 167 10.83 10.05 2.53
CA ASN A 167 9.69 10.91 2.23
C ASN A 167 9.43 10.96 0.72
N ARG A 168 10.48 11.09 -0.08
CA ARG A 168 10.42 11.13 -1.54
C ARG A 168 9.87 9.82 -2.12
N ASP A 169 10.35 8.67 -1.67
CA ASP A 169 9.91 7.34 -2.16
C ASP A 169 8.43 7.06 -1.88
N SER A 170 7.87 7.57 -0.78
CA SER A 170 6.49 7.27 -0.40
C SER A 170 5.45 7.86 -1.37
N ASN A 171 5.55 9.15 -1.70
CA ASN A 171 4.69 9.87 -2.65
C ASN A 171 5.30 11.25 -2.96
N GLU A 172 5.86 11.45 -4.16
CA GLU A 172 6.52 12.71 -4.55
C GLU A 172 5.54 13.86 -4.89
N GLY A 173 4.22 13.62 -4.89
CA GLY A 173 3.20 14.61 -5.24
C GLY A 173 3.18 15.05 -6.71
N ASN A 174 4.20 14.67 -7.50
CA ASN A 174 4.26 14.82 -8.95
C ASN A 174 3.50 13.66 -9.63
N LYS A 175 2.80 13.94 -10.74
CA LYS A 175 2.13 12.94 -11.59
C LYS A 175 3.04 11.75 -11.92
N TRP A 176 4.29 12.02 -12.29
CA TRP A 176 5.30 11.04 -12.73
C TRP A 176 6.23 10.52 -11.61
N GLY A 177 6.02 11.01 -10.38
CA GLY A 177 6.83 10.68 -9.23
C GLY A 177 6.60 9.26 -8.73
N GLN A 178 7.45 8.81 -7.81
CA GLN A 178 7.23 7.53 -7.15
C GLN A 178 5.97 7.53 -6.28
N ARG A 179 5.29 6.39 -6.28
CA ARG A 179 4.07 6.12 -5.49
C ARG A 179 4.21 4.76 -4.83
N ASN A 180 5.30 4.56 -4.07
CA ASN A 180 5.62 3.26 -3.49
C ASN A 180 4.51 2.77 -2.54
N ARG A 181 3.84 3.68 -1.81
CA ARG A 181 2.73 3.33 -0.92
C ARG A 181 1.56 2.72 -1.70
N ASP A 182 1.08 3.43 -2.71
CA ASP A 182 -0.01 2.98 -3.57
C ASP A 182 0.37 1.69 -4.32
N THR A 183 1.63 1.55 -4.72
CA THR A 183 2.15 0.34 -5.37
C THR A 183 2.18 -0.85 -4.41
N TYR A 184 2.58 -0.63 -3.16
CA TYR A 184 2.63 -1.66 -2.12
C TYR A 184 1.24 -2.22 -1.82
N GLU A 185 0.21 -1.37 -1.82
CA GLU A 185 -1.20 -1.75 -1.61
C GLU A 185 -1.71 -2.75 -2.65
N LEU A 186 -1.17 -2.73 -3.87
CA LEU A 186 -1.55 -3.66 -4.92
C LEU A 186 -0.94 -5.05 -4.77
N SER A 187 -0.13 -5.31 -3.73
CA SER A 187 0.53 -6.60 -3.55
C SER A 187 -0.45 -7.74 -3.31
N ASP A 188 -0.17 -8.90 -3.91
CA ASP A 188 -0.96 -10.11 -3.71
C ASP A 188 -0.57 -10.80 -2.39
N PHE A 189 0.70 -10.66 -1.99
CA PHE A 189 1.22 -11.18 -0.72
C PHE A 189 2.04 -10.11 0.02
N PHE A 190 1.97 -10.17 1.35
CA PHE A 190 2.66 -9.23 2.23
C PHE A 190 3.67 -9.96 3.14
N ILE A 191 4.89 -9.45 3.21
CA ILE A 191 5.95 -9.95 4.07
C ILE A 191 6.37 -8.84 5.02
N ASN A 192 6.22 -9.07 6.33
CA ASN A 192 6.82 -8.22 7.35
C ASN A 192 8.23 -8.72 7.65
N TYR A 193 9.24 -7.95 7.28
CA TYR A 193 10.65 -8.25 7.59
C TYR A 193 11.08 -7.49 8.85
N ASP A 194 11.23 -8.24 9.94
CA ASP A 194 11.66 -7.77 11.27
C ASP A 194 13.12 -8.12 11.59
N GLY A 195 13.90 -8.55 10.60
CA GLY A 195 15.26 -9.05 10.77
C GLY A 195 15.36 -10.56 11.06
N ASN A 196 14.23 -11.25 11.31
CA ASN A 196 14.23 -12.69 11.51
C ASN A 196 14.17 -13.45 10.18
N LYS A 197 15.35 -13.87 9.69
CA LYS A 197 15.47 -14.61 8.43
C LYS A 197 14.67 -15.93 8.41
N ASN A 198 14.68 -16.71 9.49
CA ASN A 198 13.95 -17.99 9.53
C ASN A 198 12.44 -17.81 9.42
N ARG A 199 11.88 -16.82 10.11
CA ARG A 199 10.46 -16.46 10.00
C ARG A 199 10.12 -16.02 8.58
N THR A 200 10.98 -15.21 7.99
CA THR A 200 10.83 -14.67 6.64
C THR A 200 10.88 -15.78 5.59
N ASP A 201 11.84 -16.69 5.70
CA ASP A 201 11.95 -17.87 4.85
C ASP A 201 10.68 -18.73 4.95
N ASN A 202 10.19 -19.04 6.16
CA ASN A 202 8.96 -19.81 6.32
C ASN A 202 7.74 -19.13 5.65
N ASN A 203 7.63 -17.80 5.75
CA ASN A 203 6.57 -17.04 5.09
C ASN A 203 6.67 -17.12 3.56
N ILE A 204 7.87 -16.91 3.00
CA ILE A 204 8.14 -16.99 1.55
C ILE A 204 7.85 -18.40 1.02
N TRP A 205 8.24 -19.42 1.76
CA TRP A 205 7.98 -20.81 1.39
C TRP A 205 6.49 -21.09 1.31
N ARG A 206 5.71 -20.62 2.29
CA ARG A 206 4.26 -20.75 2.29
C ARG A 206 3.60 -20.00 1.14
N ILE A 207 4.05 -18.78 0.85
CA ILE A 207 3.56 -17.97 -0.29
C ILE A 207 3.79 -18.73 -1.61
N LEU A 208 4.99 -19.27 -1.82
CA LEU A 208 5.30 -20.03 -3.03
C LEU A 208 4.52 -21.35 -3.10
N ASP A 209 4.32 -22.04 -1.97
CA ASP A 209 3.47 -23.23 -1.93
C ASP A 209 2.01 -22.89 -2.32
N LEU A 210 1.50 -21.71 -1.93
CA LEU A 210 0.17 -21.22 -2.34
C LEU A 210 0.12 -20.87 -3.84
N ILE A 211 1.12 -20.16 -4.36
CA ILE A 211 1.24 -19.84 -5.79
C ILE A 211 1.23 -21.11 -6.65
N PHE A 212 1.93 -22.15 -6.19
CA PHE A 212 1.95 -23.46 -6.86
C PHE A 212 0.79 -24.37 -6.47
N GLY A 213 -0.28 -23.83 -5.86
CA GLY A 213 -1.54 -24.53 -5.65
C GLY A 213 -1.48 -25.71 -4.67
N ASN A 214 -0.60 -25.68 -3.66
CA ASN A 214 -0.55 -26.72 -2.64
C ASN A 214 -1.88 -26.75 -1.84
N PRO A 215 -2.69 -27.83 -1.94
CA PRO A 215 -4.02 -27.86 -1.37
C PRO A 215 -4.06 -27.95 0.16
N TYR A 216 -2.90 -28.22 0.80
CA TYR A 216 -2.80 -28.36 2.25
C TYR A 216 -2.32 -27.09 2.95
N VAL A 217 -1.95 -26.06 2.18
CA VAL A 217 -1.58 -24.76 2.73
C VAL A 217 -2.80 -23.86 2.72
N THR A 218 -3.19 -23.40 3.91
CA THR A 218 -4.35 -22.52 4.10
C THR A 218 -3.91 -21.17 4.65
N PRO A 219 -4.72 -20.10 4.48
CA PRO A 219 -4.44 -18.81 5.10
C PRO A 219 -4.35 -18.91 6.63
N THR A 220 -3.47 -18.11 7.20
CA THR A 220 -3.46 -17.84 8.64
C THR A 220 -4.70 -17.04 9.03
N PHE A 221 -5.02 -17.03 10.33
CA PHE A 221 -6.16 -16.24 10.81
C PHE A 221 -5.96 -14.73 10.57
N ASP A 222 -4.71 -14.23 10.66
CA ASP A 222 -4.41 -12.82 10.41
C ASP A 222 -4.68 -12.45 8.94
N GLU A 223 -4.34 -13.32 7.99
CA GLU A 223 -4.64 -13.12 6.57
C GLU A 223 -6.13 -13.18 6.29
N TYR A 224 -6.85 -14.14 6.88
CA TYR A 224 -8.30 -14.24 6.76
C TYR A 224 -8.98 -12.98 7.31
N ALA A 225 -8.63 -12.56 8.53
CA ALA A 225 -9.23 -11.38 9.15
C ALA A 225 -8.90 -10.09 8.37
N MET A 226 -7.69 -9.97 7.82
CA MET A 226 -7.32 -8.84 6.97
C MET A 226 -8.06 -8.84 5.64
N PHE A 227 -8.25 -10.01 5.02
CA PHE A 227 -9.09 -10.14 3.82
C PHE A 227 -10.53 -9.71 4.11
N MET A 228 -11.07 -10.07 5.28
CA MET A 228 -12.40 -9.61 5.69
C MET A 228 -12.46 -8.09 5.92
N ALA A 229 -11.38 -7.47 6.42
CA ALA A 229 -11.27 -6.02 6.53
C ALA A 229 -11.24 -5.35 5.15
N PHE A 230 -10.47 -5.89 4.20
CA PHE A 230 -10.51 -5.45 2.81
C PHE A 230 -11.91 -5.62 2.20
N SER A 231 -12.55 -6.77 2.37
CA SER A 231 -13.92 -6.99 1.87
C SER A 231 -14.92 -6.00 2.47
N ALA A 232 -14.75 -5.59 3.73
CA ALA A 232 -15.60 -4.60 4.36
C ALA A 232 -15.37 -3.18 3.79
N SER A 233 -14.13 -2.84 3.41
CA SER A 233 -13.79 -1.52 2.85
C SER A 233 -14.51 -1.25 1.54
N LEU A 234 -14.77 -2.28 0.72
CA LEU A 234 -15.43 -2.17 -0.58
C LEU A 234 -16.86 -1.59 -0.52
N ARG A 235 -17.45 -1.51 0.68
CA ARG A 235 -18.75 -0.86 0.90
C ARG A 235 -18.66 0.66 1.06
N SER A 236 -17.49 1.18 1.42
CA SER A 236 -17.31 2.60 1.68
C SER A 236 -17.59 3.42 0.42
N ALA A 237 -18.38 4.47 0.59
CA ALA A 237 -18.62 5.51 -0.42
C ALA A 237 -17.90 6.83 -0.07
N ASP A 238 -16.88 6.76 0.78
CA ASP A 238 -16.05 7.91 1.15
C ASP A 238 -15.33 8.46 -0.10
N LEU A 239 -15.34 9.78 -0.25
CA LEU A 239 -14.81 10.46 -1.43
C LEU A 239 -13.27 10.49 -1.46
N SER A 240 -12.61 10.22 -0.34
CA SER A 240 -11.15 10.24 -0.22
C SER A 240 -10.55 8.85 -0.36
N ARG A 241 -10.98 7.89 0.47
CA ARG A 241 -10.41 6.53 0.47
C ARG A 241 -11.35 5.52 1.10
N GLN A 242 -11.36 4.32 0.56
CA GLN A 242 -12.06 3.18 1.15
C GLN A 242 -11.19 2.48 2.19
N VAL A 243 -11.63 2.51 3.45
CA VAL A 243 -10.98 1.90 4.60
C VAL A 243 -11.92 0.89 5.24
N GLY A 244 -11.39 -0.27 5.61
CA GLY A 244 -12.14 -1.33 6.27
C GLY A 244 -11.43 -1.79 7.55
N ALA A 245 -12.23 -2.23 8.50
CA ALA A 245 -11.75 -2.74 9.77
C ALA A 245 -12.55 -3.97 10.21
N VAL A 246 -11.89 -4.89 10.89
CA VAL A 246 -12.48 -6.09 11.49
C VAL A 246 -11.96 -6.23 12.90
N LEU A 247 -12.86 -6.36 13.87
CA LEU A 247 -12.50 -6.70 15.24
C LEU A 247 -12.69 -8.19 15.47
N THR A 248 -11.73 -8.81 16.13
CA THR A 248 -11.75 -10.25 16.41
C THR A 248 -11.49 -10.54 17.89
N LYS A 249 -11.98 -11.69 18.33
CA LYS A 249 -11.70 -12.25 19.65
C LYS A 249 -11.68 -13.77 19.56
N ASP A 250 -10.66 -14.39 20.13
CA ASP A 250 -10.49 -15.85 20.16
C ASP A 250 -10.62 -16.53 18.77
N LYS A 251 -10.03 -15.90 17.74
CA LYS A 251 -10.13 -16.31 16.33
C LYS A 251 -11.56 -16.32 15.77
N ASN A 252 -12.43 -15.46 16.29
CA ASN A 252 -13.75 -15.19 15.73
C ASN A 252 -13.84 -13.71 15.36
N ILE A 253 -14.49 -13.42 14.23
CA ILE A 253 -14.86 -12.05 13.86
C ILE A 253 -16.06 -11.66 14.72
N ILE A 254 -15.96 -10.54 15.43
CA ILE A 254 -17.01 -10.04 16.32
C ILE A 254 -17.66 -8.77 15.79
N SER A 255 -16.96 -8.02 14.93
CA SER A 255 -17.56 -6.91 14.17
C SER A 255 -16.75 -6.58 12.92
N THR A 256 -17.39 -5.87 12.00
CA THR A 256 -16.78 -5.27 10.82
C THR A 256 -17.13 -3.78 10.80
N GLY A 257 -16.29 -2.99 10.15
CA GLY A 257 -16.46 -1.56 9.97
C GLY A 257 -15.93 -1.13 8.61
N ALA A 258 -16.54 -0.10 8.05
CA ALA A 258 -16.07 0.62 6.88
C ALA A 258 -16.18 2.11 7.19
N ASN A 259 -15.32 2.95 6.61
CA ASN A 259 -15.52 4.39 6.76
C ASN A 259 -16.69 4.84 5.87
N ASP A 260 -17.76 5.33 6.50
CA ASP A 260 -18.94 5.82 5.80
C ASP A 260 -19.73 6.79 6.70
N VAL A 261 -20.77 7.41 6.15
CA VAL A 261 -21.63 8.32 6.91
C VAL A 261 -22.55 7.52 7.85
N PRO A 262 -22.64 7.88 9.15
CA PRO A 262 -23.52 7.24 10.11
C PRO A 262 -24.98 7.58 9.84
N ARG A 263 -25.86 6.62 10.08
CA ARG A 263 -27.32 6.79 9.94
C ARG A 263 -27.97 7.09 11.28
N PHE A 264 -29.06 7.86 11.26
CA PHE A 264 -29.96 7.97 12.42
C PHE A 264 -30.40 6.58 12.91
N GLY A 265 -30.38 6.38 14.23
CA GLY A 265 -30.64 5.08 14.87
C GLY A 265 -29.42 4.15 14.95
N GLY A 266 -28.27 4.55 14.41
CA GLY A 266 -27.01 3.80 14.47
C GLY A 266 -26.69 2.99 13.21
N GLY A 267 -25.43 2.60 13.10
CA GLY A 267 -24.89 1.99 11.88
C GLY A 267 -24.61 3.02 10.79
N LEU A 268 -24.41 2.52 9.57
CA LEU A 268 -24.07 3.32 8.39
C LEU A 268 -25.22 3.29 7.38
N TYR A 269 -25.20 4.22 6.42
CA TYR A 269 -26.11 4.16 5.30
C TYR A 269 -25.86 2.93 4.41
N TRP A 270 -26.97 2.41 3.88
CA TRP A 270 -27.02 1.36 2.87
C TRP A 270 -27.97 1.82 1.76
N PRO A 271 -27.72 1.42 0.51
CA PRO A 271 -28.72 1.58 -0.53
C PRO A 271 -29.86 0.59 -0.28
N ASP A 272 -31.09 1.05 -0.47
CA ASP A 272 -32.31 0.27 -0.27
C ASP A 272 -33.12 0.18 -1.57
N TYR A 273 -34.01 -0.81 -1.66
CA TYR A 273 -34.94 -0.90 -2.79
C TYR A 273 -36.03 0.19 -2.69
N VAL A 274 -36.17 0.97 -3.75
CA VAL A 274 -37.24 1.96 -3.94
C VAL A 274 -38.03 1.57 -5.18
N GLY A 275 -39.03 0.69 -5.01
CA GLY A 275 -39.67 0.02 -6.14
C GLY A 275 -38.70 -0.98 -6.78
N ASP A 276 -38.43 -0.82 -8.08
CA ASP A 276 -37.52 -1.71 -8.84
C ASP A 276 -36.07 -1.18 -8.90
N SER A 277 -35.80 0.02 -8.40
CA SER A 277 -34.47 0.62 -8.33
C SER A 277 -33.80 0.40 -6.97
N ILE A 278 -32.47 0.38 -6.95
CA ILE A 278 -31.65 0.41 -5.75
C ILE A 278 -31.12 1.84 -5.60
N GLU A 279 -31.49 2.51 -4.51
CA GLU A 279 -31.19 3.92 -4.32
C GLU A 279 -30.58 4.18 -2.94
N ASP A 280 -29.53 5.00 -2.90
CA ASP A 280 -29.04 5.60 -1.67
C ASP A 280 -29.97 6.72 -1.20
N ALA A 281 -30.13 6.83 0.12
CA ALA A 281 -30.94 7.86 0.75
C ALA A 281 -30.52 9.27 0.33
N GLU A 282 -31.49 10.15 0.08
CA GLU A 282 -31.26 11.56 -0.17
C GLU A 282 -30.50 12.18 1.02
N ASN A 283 -29.41 12.90 0.74
CA ASN A 283 -28.49 13.44 1.75
C ASN A 283 -27.84 12.39 2.69
N GLY A 284 -28.00 11.09 2.44
CA GLY A 284 -27.46 10.04 3.29
C GLY A 284 -25.94 9.96 3.29
N ARG A 285 -25.32 10.18 2.12
CA ARG A 285 -23.87 10.17 1.92
C ARG A 285 -23.40 11.48 1.31
N ASP A 286 -22.12 11.80 1.44
CA ASP A 286 -21.58 13.09 0.99
C ASP A 286 -21.70 13.27 -0.53
N TYR A 287 -21.55 12.20 -1.32
CA TYR A 287 -21.76 12.26 -2.77
C TYR A 287 -23.22 12.57 -3.15
N LYS A 288 -24.20 12.23 -2.29
CA LYS A 288 -25.61 12.59 -2.48
C LYS A 288 -25.90 14.05 -2.10
N VAL A 289 -25.11 14.61 -1.18
CA VAL A 289 -25.16 16.04 -0.82
C VAL A 289 -24.43 16.89 -1.87
N GLY A 290 -23.41 16.33 -2.53
CA GLY A 290 -22.59 17.01 -3.54
C GLY A 290 -21.42 17.82 -2.97
N GLU A 291 -21.16 17.73 -1.66
CA GLU A 291 -20.08 18.44 -0.97
C GLU A 291 -19.56 17.62 0.22
N ASP A 292 -18.24 17.59 0.39
CA ASP A 292 -17.57 17.07 1.59
C ASP A 292 -17.54 18.15 2.67
N SER A 293 -18.12 17.87 3.84
CA SER A 293 -18.25 18.86 4.92
C SER A 293 -16.91 19.29 5.50
N ASN A 294 -15.91 18.41 5.52
CA ASN A 294 -14.58 18.72 6.02
C ASN A 294 -13.80 19.61 5.05
N ALA A 295 -13.91 19.35 3.75
CA ALA A 295 -13.34 20.19 2.71
C ALA A 295 -13.99 21.58 2.69
N LYS A 296 -15.32 21.65 2.90
CA LYS A 296 -16.03 22.92 3.09
C LYS A 296 -15.49 23.70 4.28
N GLU A 297 -15.42 23.08 5.45
CA GLU A 297 -15.02 23.78 6.66
C GLU A 297 -13.57 24.27 6.61
N LYS A 298 -12.66 23.47 6.03
CA LYS A 298 -11.29 23.91 5.76
C LYS A 298 -11.23 25.17 4.90
N ARG A 299 -12.09 25.28 3.87
CA ARG A 299 -12.17 26.49 3.04
C ARG A 299 -12.67 27.67 3.87
N LEU A 300 -13.71 27.47 4.69
CA LEU A 300 -14.23 28.54 5.55
C LEU A 300 -13.19 29.03 6.56
N ILE A 301 -12.45 28.13 7.21
CA ILE A 301 -11.34 28.49 8.11
C ILE A 301 -10.27 29.31 7.37
N ILE A 302 -9.94 28.93 6.13
CA ILE A 302 -8.97 29.68 5.33
C ILE A 302 -9.53 31.06 4.99
N GLU A 303 -10.76 31.16 4.52
CA GLU A 303 -11.36 32.46 4.17
C GLU A 303 -11.51 33.37 5.40
N ASP A 304 -11.88 32.83 6.56
CA ASP A 304 -11.93 33.53 7.86
C ASP A 304 -10.56 34.15 8.22
N ILE A 305 -9.48 33.37 8.11
CA ILE A 305 -8.10 33.89 8.32
C ILE A 305 -7.74 34.98 7.31
N LEU A 306 -8.26 34.90 6.08
CA LEU A 306 -7.98 35.86 5.02
C LEU A 306 -8.84 37.13 5.11
N GLU A 307 -9.89 37.20 5.93
CA GLU A 307 -10.78 38.37 6.02
C GLU A 307 -10.00 39.66 6.37
N ASP A 308 -9.07 39.55 7.32
CA ASP A 308 -8.25 40.67 7.83
C ASP A 308 -6.99 40.96 6.99
N ILE A 309 -6.81 40.26 5.86
CA ILE A 309 -5.64 40.43 4.97
C ILE A 309 -5.99 41.34 3.80
N GLU A 310 -5.08 42.24 3.42
CA GLU A 310 -5.23 43.08 2.22
C GLU A 310 -5.43 42.23 0.95
N GLU A 311 -6.40 42.60 0.10
CA GLU A 311 -6.79 41.85 -1.11
C GLU A 311 -5.61 41.43 -2.00
N GLU A 312 -4.62 42.31 -2.15
CA GLU A 312 -3.44 42.07 -2.99
C GLU A 312 -2.55 40.93 -2.46
N GLN A 313 -2.65 40.61 -1.17
CA GLN A 313 -1.89 39.54 -0.52
C GLN A 313 -2.69 38.24 -0.33
N LYS A 314 -4.03 38.29 -0.44
CA LYS A 314 -4.90 37.15 -0.12
C LYS A 314 -4.54 35.89 -0.92
N GLU A 315 -4.32 35.99 -2.23
CA GLU A 315 -3.97 34.81 -3.04
C GLU A 315 -2.65 34.16 -2.60
N LYS A 316 -1.65 34.98 -2.26
CA LYS A 316 -0.37 34.49 -1.77
C LYS A 316 -0.55 33.74 -0.46
N PHE A 317 -1.28 34.32 0.50
CA PHE A 317 -1.55 33.68 1.79
C PHE A 317 -2.43 32.44 1.64
N ARG A 318 -3.43 32.45 0.76
CA ARG A 318 -4.27 31.29 0.45
C ARG A 318 -3.42 30.10 0.02
N GLY A 319 -2.46 30.32 -0.89
CA GLY A 319 -1.50 29.29 -1.30
C GLY A 319 -0.66 28.73 -0.16
N CYS A 320 -0.23 29.57 0.79
CA CYS A 320 0.49 29.12 1.98
C CYS A 320 -0.41 28.31 2.94
N LEU A 321 -1.64 28.78 3.17
CA LEU A 321 -2.60 28.15 4.08
C LEU A 321 -3.07 26.78 3.57
N LEU A 322 -3.35 26.66 2.27
CA LEU A 322 -3.69 25.38 1.63
C LEU A 322 -2.58 24.32 1.80
N ASN A 323 -1.33 24.75 1.89
CA ASN A 323 -0.19 23.87 2.07
C ASN A 323 0.19 23.62 3.54
N SER A 324 -0.43 24.35 4.47
CA SER A 324 -0.20 24.26 5.92
C SER A 324 -0.86 23.03 6.55
N LYS A 325 -0.73 22.88 7.87
CA LYS A 325 -1.39 21.81 8.65
C LYS A 325 -2.91 21.90 8.68
N ILE A 326 -3.51 23.02 8.24
CA ILE A 326 -4.99 23.15 8.09
C ILE A 326 -5.53 22.04 7.17
N LYS A 327 -4.78 21.65 6.15
CA LYS A 327 -5.17 20.57 5.23
C LYS A 327 -5.31 19.20 5.92
N ASP A 328 -4.71 19.02 7.10
CA ASP A 328 -4.70 17.75 7.82
C ASP A 328 -5.87 17.62 8.82
N ILE A 329 -6.69 18.66 8.99
CA ILE A 329 -7.92 18.64 9.80
C ILE A 329 -8.90 17.59 9.25
N THR A 330 -9.58 16.86 10.12
CA THR A 330 -10.53 15.79 9.74
C THR A 330 -11.85 15.84 10.53
N GLU A 331 -11.92 16.69 11.54
CA GLU A 331 -12.95 16.72 12.58
C GLU A 331 -14.35 17.11 12.07
N TYR A 332 -14.42 17.78 10.93
CA TYR A 332 -15.68 18.26 10.36
C TYR A 332 -16.29 17.28 9.35
N GLY A 333 -15.67 16.12 9.14
CA GLY A 333 -16.20 15.07 8.27
C GLY A 333 -17.42 14.40 8.88
N ARG A 334 -18.43 14.11 8.05
CA ARG A 334 -19.59 13.31 8.48
C ARG A 334 -19.24 11.83 8.66
N VAL A 335 -18.24 11.36 7.92
CA VAL A 335 -17.81 9.97 7.88
C VAL A 335 -17.26 9.54 9.24
N VAL A 336 -17.79 8.44 9.78
CA VAL A 336 -17.15 7.72 10.88
C VAL A 336 -16.08 6.81 10.30
N HIS A 337 -14.92 6.74 10.94
CA HIS A 337 -13.81 5.90 10.50
C HIS A 337 -14.13 4.40 10.69
N ALA A 338 -13.51 3.55 9.87
CA ALA A 338 -13.77 2.11 9.87
C ALA A 338 -13.52 1.46 11.24
N GLU A 339 -12.45 1.86 11.91
CA GLU A 339 -12.05 1.39 13.23
C GLU A 339 -13.08 1.76 14.29
N MET A 340 -13.58 2.99 14.22
CA MET A 340 -14.59 3.48 15.15
C MET A 340 -15.91 2.77 14.91
N GLU A 341 -16.30 2.58 13.65
CA GLU A 341 -17.51 1.83 13.33
C GLU A 341 -17.40 0.37 13.78
N ALA A 342 -16.24 -0.29 13.66
CA ALA A 342 -16.05 -1.65 14.18
C ALA A 342 -16.22 -1.71 15.71
N ILE A 343 -15.71 -0.72 16.44
CA ILE A 343 -15.90 -0.61 17.91
C ILE A 343 -17.38 -0.31 18.24
N LEU A 344 -18.01 0.62 17.53
CA LEU A 344 -19.40 0.99 17.73
C LEU A 344 -20.36 -0.16 17.39
N ALA A 345 -20.05 -0.96 16.37
CA ALA A 345 -20.80 -2.17 16.03
C ALA A 345 -20.81 -3.19 17.18
N CYS A 346 -19.67 -3.35 17.86
CA CYS A 346 -19.60 -4.15 19.08
C CYS A 346 -20.48 -3.56 20.19
N ALA A 347 -20.41 -2.25 20.42
CA ALA A 347 -21.23 -1.57 21.42
C ALA A 347 -22.74 -1.72 21.15
N ARG A 348 -23.17 -1.51 19.90
CA ARG A 348 -24.57 -1.71 19.48
C ARG A 348 -25.04 -3.15 19.65
N SER A 349 -24.13 -4.11 19.55
CA SER A 349 -24.43 -5.54 19.66
C SER A 349 -24.18 -6.11 21.07
N ASN A 350 -23.84 -5.28 22.05
CA ASN A 350 -23.45 -5.69 23.41
C ASN A 350 -22.29 -6.71 23.46
N ILE A 351 -21.31 -6.56 22.56
CA ILE A 351 -20.11 -7.40 22.49
C ILE A 351 -18.94 -6.61 23.05
N SER A 352 -18.19 -7.21 23.99
CA SER A 352 -16.99 -6.60 24.56
C SER A 352 -15.81 -6.61 23.59
N THR A 353 -15.22 -5.44 23.35
CA THR A 353 -13.97 -5.24 22.59
C THR A 353 -12.71 -5.61 23.39
N HIS A 354 -12.81 -5.69 24.72
CA HIS A 354 -11.66 -5.96 25.60
C HIS A 354 -10.90 -7.25 25.24
N ASN A 355 -9.58 -7.14 25.17
CA ASN A 355 -8.61 -8.14 24.70
C ASN A 355 -8.79 -8.57 23.24
N GLY A 356 -9.57 -7.82 22.45
CA GLY A 356 -9.74 -8.05 21.01
C GLY A 356 -8.51 -7.66 20.19
N ILE A 357 -8.47 -8.13 18.94
CA ILE A 357 -7.48 -7.76 17.93
C ILE A 357 -8.20 -7.07 16.78
N LEU A 358 -7.75 -5.86 16.43
CA LEU A 358 -8.30 -5.07 15.33
C LEU A 358 -7.43 -5.24 14.09
N TYR A 359 -8.05 -5.52 12.95
CA TYR A 359 -7.40 -5.60 11.64
C TYR A 359 -7.94 -4.44 10.80
N CYS A 360 -7.06 -3.61 10.24
CA CYS A 360 -7.45 -2.45 9.44
C CYS A 360 -6.72 -2.44 8.09
N THR A 361 -7.37 -2.04 7.02
CA THR A 361 -6.68 -1.86 5.73
C THR A 361 -5.62 -0.75 5.83
N THR A 362 -5.90 0.30 6.59
CA THR A 362 -5.02 1.46 6.81
C THR A 362 -4.74 1.65 8.30
N PHE A 363 -3.53 2.11 8.64
CA PHE A 363 -3.11 2.37 10.01
C PHE A 363 -4.01 3.42 10.67
N PRO A 364 -4.43 3.22 11.94
CA PRO A 364 -5.36 4.14 12.56
C PRO A 364 -4.84 5.55 12.73
N CYS A 365 -5.72 6.54 12.51
CA CYS A 365 -5.42 7.93 12.84
C CYS A 365 -5.32 8.14 14.36
N HIS A 366 -4.76 9.26 14.79
CA HIS A 366 -4.60 9.57 16.22
C HIS A 366 -5.95 9.70 16.95
N ASN A 367 -6.99 10.17 16.25
CA ASN A 367 -8.35 10.20 16.79
C ASN A 367 -8.94 8.80 16.98
N CYS A 368 -8.60 7.84 16.13
CA CYS A 368 -9.01 6.45 16.31
C CYS A 368 -8.20 5.76 17.41
N ALA A 369 -6.89 6.01 17.45
CA ALA A 369 -5.96 5.38 18.38
C ALA A 369 -6.39 5.51 19.85
N LYS A 370 -6.80 6.71 20.30
CA LYS A 370 -7.30 6.92 21.67
C LYS A 370 -8.50 6.04 22.03
N HIS A 371 -9.41 5.80 21.08
CA HIS A 371 -10.57 4.93 21.30
C HIS A 371 -10.20 3.45 21.25
N ILE A 372 -9.27 3.06 20.38
CA ILE A 372 -8.71 1.70 20.34
C ILE A 372 -8.11 1.36 21.71
N VAL A 373 -7.24 2.23 22.23
CA VAL A 373 -6.63 2.07 23.57
C VAL A 373 -7.71 2.02 24.65
N ALA A 374 -8.62 3.00 24.69
CA ALA A 374 -9.67 3.07 25.72
C ALA A 374 -10.64 1.86 25.68
N SER A 375 -10.84 1.25 24.51
CA SER A 375 -11.70 0.08 24.34
C SER A 375 -11.03 -1.25 24.74
N GLY A 376 -9.76 -1.21 25.18
CA GLY A 376 -9.02 -2.38 25.65
C GLY A 376 -8.64 -3.37 24.54
N ILE A 377 -8.54 -2.90 23.30
CA ILE A 377 -8.01 -3.68 22.18
C ILE A 377 -6.50 -3.86 22.39
N ARG A 378 -6.02 -5.10 22.34
CA ARG A 378 -4.64 -5.43 22.72
C ARG A 378 -3.63 -5.41 21.57
N ARG A 379 -4.12 -5.45 20.32
CA ARG A 379 -3.28 -5.55 19.12
C ARG A 379 -4.02 -4.97 17.93
N VAL A 380 -3.30 -4.20 17.11
CA VAL A 380 -3.75 -3.72 15.80
C VAL A 380 -2.85 -4.34 14.73
N VAL A 381 -3.46 -4.84 13.66
CA VAL A 381 -2.78 -5.35 12.46
C VAL A 381 -3.25 -4.50 11.29
N TYR A 382 -2.32 -4.02 10.47
CA TYR A 382 -2.66 -3.17 9.33
C TYR A 382 -1.78 -3.46 8.11
N ILE A 383 -2.26 -3.11 6.91
CA ILE A 383 -1.48 -3.20 5.67
C ILE A 383 -0.82 -1.85 5.38
N GLU A 384 -1.64 -0.80 5.26
CA GLU A 384 -1.14 0.49 4.78
C GLU A 384 -0.70 1.40 5.94
N PRO A 385 0.53 1.95 5.92
CA PRO A 385 0.90 2.98 6.88
C PRO A 385 0.12 4.28 6.63
N TYR A 386 -0.25 4.96 7.72
CA TYR A 386 -0.86 6.29 7.67
C TYR A 386 0.10 7.31 8.32
N PRO A 387 1.10 7.82 7.58
CA PRO A 387 2.17 8.63 8.16
C PRO A 387 1.74 9.97 8.74
N LYS A 388 0.51 10.44 8.46
CA LYS A 388 -0.07 11.60 9.15
C LYS A 388 -0.53 11.28 10.58
N SER A 389 -0.64 10.00 10.92
CA SER A 389 -1.05 9.59 12.26
C SER A 389 -0.04 10.05 13.30
N LYS A 390 -0.57 10.59 14.39
CA LYS A 390 0.17 10.95 15.60
C LYS A 390 -0.05 9.96 16.72
N ALA A 391 -0.52 8.75 16.39
CA ALA A 391 -0.84 7.71 17.37
C ALA A 391 0.36 7.38 18.27
N PHE A 392 1.52 7.07 17.68
CA PHE A 392 2.75 6.80 18.45
C PHE A 392 3.23 8.02 19.25
N ASP A 393 3.12 9.23 18.68
CA ASP A 393 3.54 10.47 19.34
C ASP A 393 2.65 10.80 20.56
N PHE A 394 1.34 10.55 20.46
CA PHE A 394 0.35 10.92 21.48
C PHE A 394 0.09 9.83 22.52
N HIS A 395 0.41 8.58 22.21
CA HIS A 395 0.20 7.43 23.08
C HIS A 395 1.46 6.55 23.22
N PRO A 396 2.65 7.11 23.50
CA PRO A 396 3.90 6.34 23.58
C PRO A 396 3.95 5.34 24.74
N ASP A 397 3.09 5.52 25.74
CA ASP A 397 2.91 4.60 26.87
C ASP A 397 2.05 3.37 26.50
N SER A 398 1.28 3.47 25.42
CA SER A 398 0.22 2.52 25.07
C SER A 398 0.39 1.88 23.69
N ILE A 399 1.20 2.45 22.78
CA ILE A 399 1.36 1.99 21.37
C ILE A 399 2.83 1.76 21.02
#